data_AF-A0A1X4GK37-F1
#
_entry.id   AF-A0A1X4GK37-F1
#
_cell.length_a   1.000
_cell.length_b   1.000
_cell.length_c   1.000
_cell.angle_alpha   90.00
_cell.angle_beta   90.00
_cell.angle_gamma   90.00
#
_symmetry.space_group_name_H-M   'P 1'
#
loop_
_entity.id
_entity.type
_entity.pdbx_description
1 polymer ?
#
loop_
_entity_poly.entity_id
_entity_poly.type
_entity_poly.pdbx_seq_one_letter_code
_entity_poly.pdbx_strand_id
1 'polypeptide(L)'
;MELDWSVDREGDASLVGFRVRNDGAVPRRVRMESRLNGPLLSPRRGGVPEAGWDAAGVTAVLDPGERAAFGFAALADPVDPPVEIANVEPVSSDADEAHETAAGGTDLARAAVRDLESYRPPLAAVDGAEGRHGTPDAGGDAGASGSEGHLPGREDAEGDGDAERVAARVERDPDQSATPESPRRSAAGGGVDAWFVAVEARIERAERLTDADLAAATTVVEEVDGLDGVGALDERVAADAERLRAVRDRAAALADRAEESEIRVEALEALA
;
A
#
# COMPACT_ATOMS: atom_id res chain seq x y z
N MET A 1 -11.83 -19.82 24.26
CA MET A 1 -11.73 -19.11 22.99
C MET A 1 -12.44 -17.81 23.18
N GLU A 2 -11.74 -16.70 22.95
CA GLU A 2 -12.32 -15.36 23.11
C GLU A 2 -12.43 -14.71 21.73
N LEU A 3 -13.56 -14.04 21.47
CA LEU A 3 -13.85 -13.31 20.24
C LEU A 3 -14.23 -11.86 20.60
N ASP A 4 -13.53 -10.92 19.99
CA ASP A 4 -13.80 -9.49 20.03
C ASP A 4 -14.07 -9.01 18.60
N TRP A 5 -14.99 -8.08 18.40
CA TRP A 5 -15.32 -7.56 17.07
C TRP A 5 -15.57 -6.06 17.08
N SER A 6 -15.46 -5.47 15.90
CA SER A 6 -15.82 -4.10 15.58
C SER A 6 -16.47 -4.08 14.20
N VAL A 7 -17.45 -3.20 14.01
CA VAL A 7 -18.08 -2.99 12.70
C VAL A 7 -18.03 -1.51 12.39
N ASP A 8 -17.58 -1.19 11.19
CA ASP A 8 -17.63 0.14 10.61
C ASP A 8 -18.49 0.15 9.33
N ARG A 9 -19.00 1.31 8.94
CA ARG A 9 -19.89 1.47 7.80
C ARG A 9 -19.33 2.48 6.81
N GLU A 10 -19.13 2.01 5.58
CA GLU A 10 -18.67 2.84 4.46
C GLU A 10 -19.65 2.67 3.29
N GLY A 11 -20.49 3.70 3.07
CA GLY A 11 -21.60 3.60 2.12
C GLY A 11 -22.53 2.42 2.45
N ASP A 12 -22.74 1.54 1.47
CA ASP A 12 -23.55 0.33 1.62
C ASP A 12 -22.75 -0.88 2.16
N ALA A 13 -21.44 -0.72 2.36
CA ALA A 13 -20.56 -1.77 2.86
C ALA A 13 -20.46 -1.75 4.39
N SER A 14 -20.56 -2.92 5.00
CA SER A 14 -20.18 -3.16 6.38
C SER A 14 -18.77 -3.74 6.42
N LEU A 15 -17.86 -3.04 7.09
CA LEU A 15 -16.49 -3.45 7.35
C LEU A 15 -16.42 -4.12 8.73
N VAL A 16 -16.17 -5.41 8.77
CA VAL A 16 -16.12 -6.18 10.03
C VAL A 16 -14.68 -6.53 10.32
N GLY A 17 -14.16 -6.05 11.46
CA GLY A 17 -12.88 -6.46 12.02
C GLY A 17 -13.09 -7.28 13.28
N PHE A 18 -12.38 -8.38 13.46
CA PHE A 18 -12.50 -9.22 14.65
C PHE A 18 -11.18 -9.84 15.08
N ARG A 19 -11.06 -10.10 16.37
CA ARG A 19 -9.87 -10.69 17.01
C ARG A 19 -10.27 -11.96 17.73
N VAL A 20 -9.50 -13.01 17.51
CA VAL A 20 -9.68 -14.29 18.20
C VAL A 20 -8.44 -14.60 19.03
N ARG A 21 -8.67 -15.03 20.27
CA ARG A 21 -7.62 -15.52 21.18
C ARG A 21 -7.85 -16.98 21.53
N ASN A 22 -6.78 -17.77 21.39
CA ASN A 22 -6.72 -19.10 21.98
C ASN A 22 -6.25 -18.98 23.44
N ASP A 23 -7.19 -19.08 24.37
CA ASP A 23 -6.95 -19.14 25.83
C ASP A 23 -6.60 -20.55 26.33
N GLY A 24 -6.60 -21.55 25.43
CA GLY A 24 -6.29 -22.93 25.73
C GLY A 24 -4.78 -23.22 25.73
N ALA A 25 -4.42 -24.38 26.29
CA ALA A 25 -3.04 -24.85 26.36
C ALA A 25 -2.58 -25.65 25.12
N VAL A 26 -3.44 -25.80 24.11
CA VAL A 26 -3.15 -26.58 22.89
C VAL A 26 -3.46 -25.76 21.64
N PRO A 27 -2.72 -25.95 20.53
CA PRO A 27 -3.06 -25.34 19.26
C PRO A 27 -4.48 -25.74 18.81
N ARG A 28 -5.22 -24.80 18.24
CA ARG A 28 -6.60 -25.05 17.79
C ARG A 28 -6.86 -24.47 16.40
N ARG A 29 -7.51 -25.26 15.56
CA ARG A 29 -8.10 -24.83 14.30
C ARG A 29 -9.48 -24.23 14.58
N VAL A 30 -9.66 -22.96 14.23
CA VAL A 30 -10.87 -22.19 14.51
C VAL A 30 -11.50 -21.75 13.20
N ARG A 31 -12.80 -22.00 13.06
CA ARG A 31 -13.64 -21.54 11.94
C ARG A 31 -14.47 -20.34 12.40
N MET A 32 -14.36 -19.24 11.67
CA MET A 32 -15.12 -18.02 11.90
C MET A 32 -15.98 -17.73 10.68
N GLU A 33 -17.26 -17.44 10.88
CA GLU A 33 -18.23 -17.23 9.79
C GLU A 33 -18.98 -15.91 9.93
N SER A 34 -19.23 -15.25 8.81
CA SER A 34 -20.05 -14.04 8.75
C SER A 34 -21.52 -14.36 9.00
N ARG A 35 -22.18 -13.49 9.77
CA ARG A 35 -23.63 -13.53 9.99
C ARG A 35 -24.39 -12.52 9.12
N LEU A 36 -23.68 -11.71 8.35
CA LEU A 36 -24.28 -10.68 7.50
C LEU A 36 -25.00 -11.34 6.32
N ASN A 37 -26.17 -10.80 5.98
CA ASN A 37 -27.00 -11.30 4.88
C ASN A 37 -26.54 -10.75 3.52
N GLY A 38 -25.29 -11.04 3.15
CA GLY A 38 -24.72 -10.62 1.87
C GLY A 38 -23.42 -11.38 1.54
N PRO A 39 -22.92 -11.25 0.30
CA PRO A 39 -21.67 -11.88 -0.09
C PRO A 39 -20.49 -11.38 0.77
N LEU A 40 -19.70 -12.31 1.29
CA LEU A 40 -18.47 -11.98 2.00
C LEU A 40 -17.39 -11.56 1.00
N LEU A 41 -16.86 -10.35 1.20
CA LEU A 41 -15.73 -9.81 0.48
C LEU A 41 -14.48 -9.97 1.36
N SER A 42 -13.79 -11.09 1.15
CA SER A 42 -12.54 -11.39 1.83
C SER A 42 -11.41 -10.49 1.35
N PRO A 43 -10.40 -10.25 2.20
CA PRO A 43 -9.15 -9.62 1.76
C PRO A 43 -8.54 -10.43 0.61
N ARG A 44 -8.02 -9.74 -0.42
CA ARG A 44 -7.50 -10.37 -1.63
C ARG A 44 -6.14 -9.82 -2.00
N ARG A 45 -5.24 -10.70 -2.45
CA ARG A 45 -3.96 -10.35 -3.09
C ARG A 45 -3.92 -11.03 -4.47
N GLY A 46 -3.63 -10.27 -5.52
CA GLY A 46 -3.71 -10.77 -6.90
C GLY A 46 -5.13 -11.21 -7.32
N GLY A 47 -6.19 -10.65 -6.71
CA GLY A 47 -7.59 -11.02 -6.94
C GLY A 47 -8.04 -12.31 -6.25
N VAL A 48 -7.12 -13.04 -5.61
CA VAL A 48 -7.38 -14.29 -4.90
C VAL A 48 -7.57 -14.02 -3.41
N PRO A 49 -8.55 -14.64 -2.72
CA PRO A 49 -8.73 -14.50 -1.28
C PRO A 49 -7.45 -14.85 -0.53
N GLU A 50 -7.14 -14.15 0.56
CA GLU A 50 -6.05 -14.47 1.48
C GLU A 50 -6.15 -15.91 2.03
N ALA A 51 -5.05 -16.44 2.56
CA ALA A 51 -5.02 -17.80 3.07
C ALA A 51 -6.08 -18.03 4.17
N GLY A 52 -6.72 -19.20 4.16
CA GLY A 52 -7.79 -19.56 5.10
C GLY A 52 -9.16 -18.96 4.81
N TRP A 53 -9.29 -17.99 3.89
CA TRP A 53 -10.57 -17.39 3.52
C TRP A 53 -11.34 -18.19 2.47
N ASP A 54 -12.65 -18.31 2.67
CA ASP A 54 -13.61 -18.76 1.67
C ASP A 54 -14.80 -17.80 1.55
N ALA A 55 -15.88 -18.24 0.92
CA ALA A 55 -17.07 -17.41 0.66
C ALA A 55 -17.92 -17.13 1.91
N ALA A 56 -17.73 -17.86 3.01
CA ALA A 56 -18.52 -17.75 4.24
C ALA A 56 -17.69 -17.20 5.42
N GLY A 57 -16.37 -17.34 5.39
CA GLY A 57 -15.52 -16.80 6.44
C GLY A 57 -14.07 -17.21 6.32
N VAL A 58 -13.42 -17.41 7.46
CA VAL A 58 -12.00 -17.74 7.55
C VAL A 58 -11.77 -18.89 8.52
N THR A 59 -10.82 -19.75 8.17
CA THR A 59 -10.29 -20.79 9.04
C THR A 59 -8.84 -20.48 9.34
N ALA A 60 -8.47 -20.49 10.63
CA ALA A 60 -7.10 -20.25 11.08
C ALA A 60 -6.70 -21.25 12.16
N VAL A 61 -5.41 -21.56 12.24
CA VAL A 61 -4.82 -22.32 13.35
C VAL A 61 -4.18 -21.32 14.30
N LEU A 62 -4.50 -21.42 15.59
CA LEU A 62 -3.99 -20.55 16.64
C LEU A 62 -3.23 -21.36 17.68
N ASP A 63 -1.97 -21.00 17.94
CA ASP A 63 -1.15 -21.55 18.99
C ASP A 63 -1.67 -21.20 20.40
N PRO A 64 -1.23 -21.92 21.45
CA PRO A 64 -1.60 -21.61 22.83
C PRO A 64 -1.27 -20.17 23.19
N GLY A 65 -2.27 -19.39 23.62
CA GLY A 65 -2.11 -17.98 23.99
C GLY A 65 -2.09 -17.00 22.81
N GLU A 66 -2.07 -17.48 21.57
CA GLU A 66 -2.01 -16.65 20.36
C GLU A 66 -3.27 -15.78 20.23
N ARG A 67 -3.07 -14.56 19.70
CA ARG A 67 -4.11 -13.62 19.31
C ARG A 67 -3.93 -13.29 17.84
N ALA A 68 -4.96 -13.53 17.04
CA ALA A 68 -4.97 -13.17 15.63
C ALA A 68 -6.12 -12.21 15.31
N ALA A 69 -5.90 -11.31 14.37
CA ALA A 69 -6.87 -10.34 13.90
C ALA A 69 -7.21 -10.60 12.43
N PHE A 70 -8.49 -10.47 12.10
CA PHE A 70 -9.04 -10.72 10.78
C PHE A 70 -10.07 -9.64 10.43
N GLY A 71 -10.38 -9.50 9.14
CA GLY A 71 -11.48 -8.65 8.72
C GLY A 71 -12.00 -8.99 7.33
N PHE A 72 -13.26 -8.65 7.09
CA PHE A 72 -13.94 -8.78 5.79
C PHE A 72 -14.90 -7.61 5.58
N ALA A 73 -15.32 -7.41 4.34
CA ALA A 73 -16.43 -6.52 4.01
C ALA A 73 -17.65 -7.32 3.56
N ALA A 74 -18.85 -6.76 3.72
CA ALA A 74 -20.06 -7.30 3.10
C ALA A 74 -20.99 -6.16 2.68
N LEU A 75 -21.59 -6.28 1.50
CA LEU A 75 -22.63 -5.36 1.02
C LEU A 75 -23.98 -5.72 1.64
N ALA A 76 -24.07 -5.58 2.96
CA ALA A 76 -25.25 -5.88 3.75
C ALA A 76 -25.25 -5.02 5.00
N ASP A 77 -26.44 -4.83 5.57
CA ASP A 77 -26.58 -4.17 6.86
C ASP A 77 -25.89 -4.99 7.96
N PRO A 78 -25.26 -4.31 8.94
CA PRO A 78 -24.57 -4.98 10.03
C PRO A 78 -25.59 -5.66 10.93
N VAL A 79 -25.21 -6.83 11.44
CA VAL A 79 -25.96 -7.58 12.45
C VAL A 79 -25.10 -7.71 13.70
N ASP A 80 -25.73 -7.86 14.87
CA ASP A 80 -25.03 -8.03 16.15
C ASP A 80 -25.32 -9.43 16.73
N PRO A 81 -24.32 -10.32 16.87
CA PRO A 81 -22.93 -10.15 16.45
C PRO A 81 -22.74 -10.30 14.93
N PRO A 82 -21.75 -9.62 14.31
CA PRO A 82 -21.50 -9.68 12.86
C PRO A 82 -20.80 -10.96 12.40
N VAL A 83 -20.13 -11.64 13.33
CA VAL A 83 -19.31 -12.83 13.11
C VAL A 83 -19.49 -13.79 14.28
N GLU A 84 -19.38 -15.09 14.01
CA GLU A 84 -19.39 -16.11 15.06
C GLU A 84 -18.27 -17.14 14.87
N ILE A 85 -17.88 -17.78 15.97
CA ILE A 85 -17.03 -18.97 15.93
C ILE A 85 -17.92 -20.19 15.67
N ALA A 86 -17.89 -20.71 14.45
CA ALA A 86 -18.74 -21.83 14.03
C ALA A 86 -18.15 -23.20 14.42
N ASN A 87 -16.81 -23.33 14.45
CA ASN A 87 -16.13 -24.58 14.86
C ASN A 87 -14.78 -24.29 15.54
N VAL A 88 -14.40 -25.15 16.50
CA VAL A 88 -13.11 -25.14 17.19
C VAL A 88 -12.64 -26.59 17.39
N GLU A 89 -11.52 -26.94 16.77
CA GLU A 89 -10.94 -28.28 16.85
C GLU A 89 -9.48 -28.21 17.34
N PRO A 90 -9.04 -29.08 18.26
CA PRO A 90 -7.63 -29.16 18.62
C PRO A 90 -6.81 -29.70 17.44
N VAL A 91 -5.63 -29.12 17.18
CA VAL A 91 -4.71 -29.66 16.18
C VAL A 91 -3.82 -30.69 16.85
N SER A 92 -3.92 -31.94 16.40
CA SER A 92 -3.02 -33.02 16.84
C SER A 92 -1.80 -33.03 15.93
N SER A 93 -0.59 -33.06 16.48
CA SER A 93 0.66 -33.08 15.70
C SER A 93 0.76 -34.24 14.71
N ASP A 94 0.02 -35.32 14.96
CA ASP A 94 0.16 -36.59 14.23
C ASP A 94 -0.86 -36.78 13.10
N ALA A 95 -1.80 -35.83 12.89
CA ALA A 95 -2.95 -36.04 12.01
C ALA A 95 -2.96 -35.21 10.70
N ASP A 96 -2.05 -34.24 10.52
CA ASP A 96 -2.17 -33.25 9.43
C ASP A 96 -1.47 -33.63 8.11
N GLU A 97 -0.68 -34.71 8.04
CA GLU A 97 -0.04 -35.09 6.76
C GLU A 97 -0.97 -35.83 5.78
N ALA A 98 -2.14 -36.31 6.22
CA ALA A 98 -2.96 -37.25 5.44
C ALA A 98 -4.12 -36.62 4.66
N HIS A 99 -4.48 -35.34 4.89
CA HIS A 99 -5.65 -34.72 4.25
C HIS A 99 -5.34 -33.56 3.27
N GLU A 100 -4.08 -33.16 3.13
CA GLU A 100 -3.69 -31.98 2.33
C GLU A 100 -3.53 -32.25 0.82
N THR A 101 -3.55 -33.50 0.36
CA THR A 101 -3.04 -33.85 -0.98
C THR A 101 -3.93 -33.45 -2.17
N ALA A 102 -5.20 -33.06 -1.95
CA ALA A 102 -6.09 -32.56 -3.02
C ALA A 102 -6.40 -31.04 -2.91
N ALA A 103 -6.56 -30.52 -1.69
CA ALA A 103 -6.78 -29.09 -1.45
C ALA A 103 -5.47 -28.27 -1.57
N GLY A 104 -4.33 -28.88 -1.21
CA GLY A 104 -3.02 -28.24 -1.25
C GLY A 104 -2.59 -27.82 -2.66
N GLY A 105 -2.99 -28.54 -3.71
CA GLY A 105 -2.67 -28.14 -5.09
C GLY A 105 -3.33 -26.83 -5.52
N THR A 106 -4.58 -26.61 -5.11
CA THR A 106 -5.28 -25.34 -5.41
C THR A 106 -4.79 -24.23 -4.50
N ASP A 107 -4.50 -24.53 -3.23
CA ASP A 107 -3.99 -23.53 -2.30
C ASP A 107 -2.56 -23.09 -2.64
N LEU A 108 -1.68 -24.01 -3.07
CA LEU A 108 -0.35 -23.67 -3.60
C LEU A 108 -0.44 -22.80 -4.86
N ALA A 109 -1.35 -23.12 -5.78
CA ALA A 109 -1.57 -22.27 -6.95
C ALA A 109 -2.08 -20.87 -6.55
N ARG A 110 -3.00 -20.79 -5.58
CA ARG A 110 -3.48 -19.52 -5.03
C ARG A 110 -2.38 -18.75 -4.31
N ALA A 111 -1.53 -19.43 -3.53
CA ALA A 111 -0.37 -18.83 -2.88
C ALA A 111 0.60 -18.24 -3.90
N ALA A 112 0.92 -18.98 -4.96
CA ALA A 112 1.75 -18.46 -6.05
C ALA A 112 1.12 -17.22 -6.72
N VAL A 113 -0.20 -17.18 -6.92
CA VAL A 113 -0.89 -16.00 -7.46
C VAL A 113 -0.85 -14.81 -6.49
N ARG A 114 -1.02 -15.04 -5.18
CA ARG A 114 -0.88 -13.99 -4.16
C ARG A 114 0.52 -13.38 -4.21
N ASP A 115 1.56 -14.21 -4.38
CA ASP A 115 2.96 -13.76 -4.45
C ASP A 115 3.30 -12.95 -5.70
N LEU A 116 2.54 -13.11 -6.79
CA LEU A 116 2.83 -12.45 -8.07
C LEU A 116 2.49 -10.95 -8.10
N GLU A 117 1.93 -10.37 -7.03
CA GLU A 117 1.49 -8.97 -6.90
C GLU A 117 0.67 -8.44 -8.11
N SER A 118 0.23 -7.19 -8.06
CA SER A 118 -0.46 -6.57 -9.20
C SER A 118 0.57 -6.09 -10.24
N TYR A 119 1.05 -7.01 -11.07
CA TYR A 119 1.79 -6.59 -12.27
C TYR A 119 0.83 -5.90 -13.24
N ARG A 120 0.81 -4.55 -13.21
CA ARG A 120 0.12 -3.75 -14.22
C ARG A 120 1.09 -3.57 -15.38
N PRO A 121 0.90 -4.24 -16.54
CA PRO A 121 1.71 -3.92 -17.70
C PRO A 121 1.55 -2.42 -18.03
N PRO A 122 2.59 -1.76 -18.59
CA PRO A 122 2.51 -0.35 -18.94
C PRO A 122 1.23 -0.09 -19.75
N LEU A 123 0.52 1.00 -19.47
CA LEU A 123 -0.74 1.34 -20.17
C LEU A 123 -0.57 1.31 -21.72
N ALA A 124 0.62 1.62 -22.22
CA ALA A 124 0.98 1.53 -23.64
C ALA A 124 0.92 0.11 -24.24
N ALA A 125 0.87 -0.95 -23.42
CA ALA A 125 0.79 -2.35 -23.88
C ALA A 125 -0.64 -2.88 -23.99
N VAL A 126 -1.66 -2.17 -23.48
CA VAL A 126 -3.07 -2.59 -23.52
C VAL A 126 -3.89 -1.91 -24.63
N ASP A 127 -3.32 -0.94 -25.34
CA ASP A 127 -3.90 -0.37 -26.57
C ASP A 127 -3.54 -1.25 -27.78
N GLY A 128 -4.17 -2.41 -27.88
CA GLY A 128 -3.93 -3.35 -28.98
C GLY A 128 -5.00 -4.42 -29.20
N ALA A 129 -6.15 -4.32 -28.52
CA ALA A 129 -7.25 -5.27 -28.65
C ALA A 129 -8.62 -4.60 -28.87
N GLU A 130 -8.68 -3.43 -29.52
CA GLU A 130 -9.90 -3.02 -30.24
C GLU A 130 -9.94 -3.71 -31.61
N GLY A 131 -9.95 -5.04 -31.56
CA GLY A 131 -10.06 -5.93 -32.70
C GLY A 131 -11.47 -6.50 -32.79
N ARG A 132 -12.42 -5.70 -33.28
CA ARG A 132 -13.65 -6.13 -33.97
C ARG A 132 -14.42 -7.30 -33.32
N HIS A 133 -15.39 -6.97 -32.46
CA HIS A 133 -16.66 -7.69 -32.48
C HIS A 133 -17.71 -6.80 -33.11
N GLY A 134 -17.85 -6.91 -34.43
CA GLY A 134 -18.84 -6.18 -35.20
C GLY A 134 -20.25 -6.62 -34.83
N THR A 135 -21.07 -5.67 -34.38
CA THR A 135 -22.51 -5.70 -34.52
C THR A 135 -22.86 -5.55 -36.00
N PRO A 136 -23.66 -6.44 -36.61
CA PRO A 136 -24.21 -6.16 -37.93
C PRO A 136 -25.41 -5.23 -37.73
N ASP A 137 -25.20 -3.92 -37.88
CA ASP A 137 -26.32 -3.01 -38.13
C ASP A 137 -26.43 -2.76 -39.63
N ALA A 138 -27.64 -2.99 -40.13
CA ALA A 138 -27.98 -2.98 -41.54
C ALA A 138 -28.83 -1.75 -41.84
N GLY A 139 -28.39 -0.98 -42.84
CA GLY A 139 -29.13 0.12 -43.48
C GLY A 139 -28.82 1.46 -42.83
N GLY A 140 -28.26 2.46 -43.50
CA GLY A 140 -28.31 2.79 -44.91
C GLY A 140 -28.93 4.19 -45.02
N ASP A 141 -28.15 5.19 -45.41
CA ASP A 141 -28.46 6.12 -46.50
C ASP A 141 -27.29 7.09 -46.70
N ALA A 142 -27.13 7.49 -47.95
CA ALA A 142 -26.08 8.25 -48.57
C ALA A 142 -26.06 9.73 -48.21
N GLY A 143 -24.87 10.31 -48.37
CA GLY A 143 -24.64 11.75 -48.41
C GLY A 143 -23.23 12.02 -48.92
N ALA A 144 -23.04 11.92 -50.23
CA ALA A 144 -21.81 12.33 -50.91
C ALA A 144 -21.69 13.86 -50.91
N SER A 145 -20.46 14.40 -50.79
CA SER A 145 -19.78 15.16 -51.86
C SER A 145 -18.62 16.05 -51.36
N GLY A 146 -17.47 15.98 -52.07
CA GLY A 146 -16.42 17.02 -52.18
C GLY A 146 -15.12 16.72 -51.42
N SER A 147 -14.00 16.25 -52.01
CA SER A 147 -13.02 16.94 -52.90
C SER A 147 -12.63 18.32 -52.32
N GLU A 148 -11.38 18.75 -52.07
CA GLU A 148 -10.01 18.48 -52.58
C GLU A 148 -9.03 18.90 -51.45
N GLY A 149 -7.87 18.30 -51.17
CA GLY A 149 -6.65 18.40 -51.97
C GLY A 149 -5.89 19.73 -51.78
N HIS A 150 -5.08 19.92 -50.72
CA HIS A 150 -3.88 20.79 -50.77
C HIS A 150 -2.91 20.62 -49.57
N LEU A 151 -1.68 20.18 -49.86
CA LEU A 151 -0.48 20.45 -49.06
C LEU A 151 0.12 21.78 -49.54
N PRO A 152 0.77 22.54 -48.64
CA PRO A 152 2.18 22.85 -48.82
C PRO A 152 2.93 22.64 -47.49
N GLY A 153 4.23 22.36 -47.43
CA GLY A 153 5.31 22.91 -48.22
C GLY A 153 6.31 23.52 -47.22
N ARG A 154 7.49 22.92 -47.18
CA ARG A 154 8.62 23.13 -46.28
C ARG A 154 9.46 24.33 -46.71
N GLU A 155 9.88 25.19 -45.76
CA GLU A 155 11.00 26.13 -45.86
C GLU A 155 11.52 26.32 -44.41
N ASP A 156 12.65 25.73 -43.99
CA ASP A 156 14.04 26.18 -44.13
C ASP A 156 14.27 27.64 -43.73
N ALA A 157 14.82 27.86 -42.52
CA ALA A 157 15.58 29.05 -42.17
C ALA A 157 16.59 28.73 -41.06
N GLU A 158 17.86 28.69 -41.46
CA GLU A 158 19.05 28.66 -40.62
C GLU A 158 19.17 29.98 -39.82
N GLY A 159 19.71 29.87 -38.60
CA GLY A 159 19.97 31.00 -37.71
C GLY A 159 21.18 30.69 -36.84
N ASP A 160 22.34 30.89 -37.44
CA ASP A 160 23.68 30.91 -36.85
C ASP A 160 23.79 31.91 -35.68
N GLY A 161 24.56 31.55 -34.66
CA GLY A 161 24.61 32.27 -33.38
C GLY A 161 25.67 31.75 -32.42
N ASP A 162 26.90 31.73 -32.91
CA ASP A 162 28.15 31.52 -32.19
C ASP A 162 28.33 32.51 -31.02
N ALA A 163 28.66 32.01 -29.82
CA ALA A 163 29.28 32.79 -28.75
C ALA A 163 30.05 31.88 -27.79
N GLU A 164 31.33 31.70 -28.09
CA GLU A 164 32.36 31.16 -27.22
C GLU A 164 32.50 31.88 -25.87
N ARG A 165 32.72 31.05 -24.83
CA ARG A 165 33.72 31.16 -23.74
C ARG A 165 33.91 32.50 -23.03
N VAL A 166 33.74 32.48 -21.71
CA VAL A 166 34.84 32.84 -20.78
C VAL A 166 34.80 31.95 -19.53
N ALA A 167 35.88 31.18 -19.34
CA ALA A 167 36.18 30.50 -18.10
C ALA A 167 36.73 31.50 -17.08
N ALA A 168 36.17 31.55 -15.88
CA ALA A 168 36.83 32.11 -14.71
C ALA A 168 37.14 30.98 -13.72
N ARG A 169 38.37 30.46 -13.82
CA ARG A 169 39.04 29.78 -12.71
C ARG A 169 39.12 30.79 -11.56
N VAL A 170 38.56 30.44 -10.41
CA VAL A 170 39.04 30.98 -9.13
C VAL A 170 39.81 29.86 -8.45
N GLU A 171 41.06 30.19 -8.17
CA GLU A 171 42.08 29.31 -7.64
C GLU A 171 41.73 28.86 -6.22
N ARG A 172 41.99 27.58 -5.99
CA ARG A 172 42.01 26.95 -4.67
C ARG A 172 43.38 27.23 -4.08
N ASP A 173 43.45 28.03 -3.02
CA ASP A 173 44.62 28.08 -2.14
C ASP A 173 44.42 27.08 -0.99
N PRO A 174 45.34 26.13 -0.75
CA PRO A 174 45.22 25.11 0.28
C PRO A 174 46.11 25.45 1.48
N ASP A 175 45.60 26.17 2.47
CA ASP A 175 46.16 26.06 3.82
C ASP A 175 45.16 26.51 4.89
N GLN A 176 44.44 25.53 5.44
CA GLN A 176 44.14 25.54 6.87
C GLN A 176 43.79 24.12 7.31
N SER A 177 44.81 23.50 7.89
CA SER A 177 44.69 22.35 8.75
C SER A 177 43.75 22.67 9.91
N ALA A 178 42.48 22.29 9.76
CA ALA A 178 41.61 21.97 10.87
C ALA A 178 41.06 20.59 10.55
N THR A 179 41.47 19.61 11.36
CA THR A 179 40.98 18.25 11.35
C THR A 179 39.46 18.24 11.23
N PRO A 180 38.86 17.65 10.17
CA PRO A 180 37.45 17.33 10.23
C PRO A 180 37.32 16.12 11.14
N GLU A 181 37.15 16.38 12.44
CA GLU A 181 36.39 15.45 13.27
C GLU A 181 35.10 15.16 12.53
N SER A 182 34.92 13.90 12.18
CA SER A 182 33.91 13.41 11.25
C SER A 182 32.51 14.00 11.52
N PRO A 183 31.93 14.84 10.63
CA PRO A 183 30.50 15.11 10.64
C PRO A 183 29.75 14.05 9.80
N ARG A 184 30.26 12.82 9.72
CA ARG A 184 29.56 11.72 9.02
C ARG A 184 28.40 11.15 9.84
N ARG A 185 28.31 11.51 11.12
CA ARG A 185 27.27 11.04 12.06
C ARG A 185 26.05 11.97 12.14
N SER A 186 26.08 13.16 11.52
CA SER A 186 25.00 14.16 11.55
C SER A 186 24.26 14.34 10.22
N ALA A 187 24.88 14.04 9.07
CA ALA A 187 24.23 14.11 7.76
C ALA A 187 23.07 13.10 7.58
N ALA A 188 23.15 11.94 8.25
CA ALA A 188 22.10 10.92 8.22
C ALA A 188 20.86 11.29 9.05
N GLY A 189 21.04 12.00 10.18
CA GLY A 189 19.94 12.55 10.97
C GLY A 189 19.24 13.68 10.22
N GLY A 190 20.01 14.61 9.64
CA GLY A 190 19.46 15.73 8.89
C GLY A 190 18.61 15.33 7.68
N GLY A 191 18.88 14.19 7.05
CA GLY A 191 18.04 13.69 5.96
C GLY A 191 16.66 13.19 6.43
N VAL A 192 16.60 12.56 7.61
CA VAL A 192 15.35 12.08 8.20
C VAL A 192 14.55 13.24 8.76
N ASP A 193 15.22 14.17 9.45
CA ASP A 193 14.58 15.39 10.00
C ASP A 193 14.02 16.27 8.88
N ALA A 194 14.78 16.48 7.79
CA ALA A 194 14.29 17.22 6.63
C ALA A 194 13.10 16.54 5.95
N TRP A 195 13.06 15.20 5.96
CA TRP A 195 11.91 14.45 5.47
C TRP A 195 10.68 14.65 6.36
N PHE A 196 10.82 14.61 7.69
CA PHE A 196 9.71 14.89 8.62
C PHE A 196 9.16 16.30 8.43
N VAL A 197 10.03 17.32 8.32
CA VAL A 197 9.62 18.71 8.04
C VAL A 197 8.81 18.81 6.75
N ALA A 198 9.21 18.08 5.69
CA ALA A 198 8.48 18.06 4.44
C ALA A 198 7.13 17.32 4.52
N VAL A 199 6.98 16.34 5.41
CA VAL A 199 5.70 15.67 5.69
C VAL A 199 4.79 16.58 6.51
N GLU A 200 5.31 17.20 7.57
CA GLU A 200 4.58 18.17 8.40
C GLU A 200 4.00 19.31 7.56
N ALA A 201 4.81 19.93 6.71
CA ALA A 201 4.35 21.01 5.83
C ALA A 201 3.24 20.57 4.84
N ARG A 202 3.18 19.28 4.47
CA ARG A 202 2.10 18.73 3.64
C ARG A 202 0.84 18.46 4.45
N ILE A 203 0.97 17.92 5.66
CA ILE A 203 -0.14 17.70 6.58
C ILE A 203 -0.79 19.03 6.96
N GLU A 204 0.00 20.03 7.37
CA GLU A 204 -0.50 21.38 7.69
C GLU A 204 -1.28 22.01 6.54
N ARG A 205 -0.86 21.74 5.29
CA ARG A 205 -1.57 22.24 4.10
C ARG A 205 -2.88 21.51 3.85
N ALA A 206 -2.94 20.20 4.10
CA ALA A 206 -4.20 19.44 4.05
C ALA A 206 -5.15 19.87 5.18
N GLU A 207 -4.65 20.10 6.39
CA GLU A 207 -5.45 20.60 7.52
C GLU A 207 -6.06 21.98 7.24
N ARG A 208 -5.31 22.87 6.59
CA ARG A 208 -5.84 24.17 6.13
C ARG A 208 -7.03 24.03 5.18
N LEU A 209 -7.21 22.91 4.46
CA LEU A 209 -8.37 22.69 3.60
C LEU A 209 -9.58 22.15 4.37
N THR A 210 -9.36 21.32 5.39
CA THR A 210 -10.42 20.66 6.17
C THR A 210 -11.23 21.64 7.03
N ASP A 211 -10.55 22.63 7.63
CA ASP A 211 -11.17 23.60 8.56
C ASP A 211 -11.34 25.01 7.96
N ALA A 212 -11.17 25.17 6.65
CA ALA A 212 -11.21 26.48 5.99
C ALA A 212 -12.62 26.98 5.69
N ASP A 213 -12.80 28.30 5.82
CA ASP A 213 -13.88 28.99 5.11
C ASP A 213 -13.62 29.01 3.59
N LEU A 214 -14.64 29.32 2.80
CA LEU A 214 -14.57 29.26 1.33
C LEU A 214 -13.43 30.12 0.74
N ALA A 215 -13.12 31.28 1.34
CA ALA A 215 -12.08 32.17 0.86
C ALA A 215 -10.68 31.59 1.15
N ALA A 216 -10.49 31.04 2.35
CA ALA A 216 -9.28 30.33 2.73
C ALA A 216 -9.07 29.08 1.85
N ALA A 217 -10.13 28.28 1.64
CA ALA A 217 -10.08 27.09 0.81
C ALA A 217 -9.67 27.42 -0.63
N THR A 218 -10.25 28.48 -1.22
CA THR A 218 -9.89 28.92 -2.58
C THR A 218 -8.42 29.31 -2.68
N THR A 219 -7.88 30.00 -1.68
CA THR A 219 -6.45 30.38 -1.65
C THR A 219 -5.55 29.15 -1.63
N VAL A 220 -5.89 28.13 -0.82
CA VAL A 220 -5.11 26.89 -0.75
C VAL A 220 -5.22 26.09 -2.04
N VAL A 221 -6.41 26.04 -2.64
CA VAL A 221 -6.64 25.38 -3.94
C VAL A 221 -5.77 26.01 -5.03
N GLU A 222 -5.66 27.34 -5.08
CA GLU A 222 -4.74 28.02 -5.99
C GLU A 222 -3.26 27.70 -5.68
N GLU A 223 -2.90 27.59 -4.40
CA GLU A 223 -1.54 27.23 -3.97
C GLU A 223 -1.12 25.82 -4.41
N VAL A 224 -2.07 24.92 -4.61
CA VAL A 224 -1.84 23.53 -5.05
C VAL A 224 -2.22 23.30 -6.52
N ASP A 225 -2.23 24.32 -7.36
CA ASP A 225 -2.52 24.19 -8.79
C ASP A 225 -3.94 23.64 -9.12
N GLY A 226 -4.91 23.91 -8.24
CA GLY A 226 -6.32 23.58 -8.44
C GLY A 226 -6.76 22.26 -7.79
N LEU A 227 -7.96 21.80 -8.17
CA LEU A 227 -8.56 20.60 -7.58
C LEU A 227 -7.77 19.31 -7.87
N ASP A 228 -7.10 19.23 -9.03
CA ASP A 228 -6.24 18.10 -9.36
C ASP A 228 -5.06 18.00 -8.38
N GLY A 229 -4.47 19.12 -7.99
CA GLY A 229 -3.40 19.12 -7.00
C GLY A 229 -3.88 18.99 -5.55
N VAL A 230 -5.16 19.31 -5.25
CA VAL A 230 -5.79 18.87 -3.99
C VAL A 230 -5.88 17.34 -3.94
N GLY A 231 -6.32 16.70 -5.03
CA GLY A 231 -6.34 15.24 -5.13
C GLY A 231 -4.94 14.63 -4.98
N ALA A 232 -3.94 15.19 -5.65
CA ALA A 232 -2.57 14.76 -5.52
C ALA A 232 -2.00 14.98 -4.09
N LEU A 233 -2.39 16.07 -3.42
CA LEU A 233 -2.02 16.33 -2.03
C LEU A 233 -2.63 15.27 -1.09
N ASP A 234 -3.91 14.93 -1.27
CA ASP A 234 -4.60 13.91 -0.47
C ASP A 234 -3.94 12.53 -0.61
N GLU A 235 -3.74 12.06 -1.85
CA GLU A 235 -3.01 10.82 -2.13
C GLU A 235 -1.61 10.83 -1.50
N ARG A 236 -0.95 11.99 -1.54
CA ARG A 236 0.39 12.15 -1.00
C ARG A 236 0.43 12.11 0.52
N VAL A 237 -0.55 12.71 1.21
CA VAL A 237 -0.69 12.65 2.66
C VAL A 237 -1.03 11.24 3.11
N ALA A 238 -1.91 10.52 2.40
CA ALA A 238 -2.19 9.11 2.67
C ALA A 238 -0.92 8.25 2.55
N ALA A 239 -0.11 8.46 1.49
CA ALA A 239 1.16 7.77 1.31
C ALA A 239 2.20 8.12 2.41
N ASP A 240 2.25 9.37 2.86
CA ASP A 240 3.10 9.76 3.98
C ASP A 240 2.66 9.09 5.28
N ALA A 241 1.36 8.98 5.55
CA ALA A 241 0.82 8.31 6.74
C ALA A 241 1.23 6.83 6.79
N GLU A 242 1.11 6.10 5.68
CA GLU A 242 1.59 4.71 5.56
C GLU A 242 3.10 4.62 5.82
N ARG A 243 3.87 5.54 5.23
CA ARG A 243 5.32 5.56 5.40
C ARG A 243 5.74 5.87 6.84
N LEU A 244 5.05 6.77 7.53
CA LEU A 244 5.27 7.08 8.94
C LEU A 244 5.01 5.87 9.83
N ARG A 245 3.92 5.11 9.58
CA ARG A 245 3.64 3.85 10.30
C ARG A 245 4.77 2.84 10.10
N ALA A 246 5.21 2.64 8.86
CA ALA A 246 6.32 1.73 8.56
C ALA A 246 7.64 2.15 9.25
N VAL A 247 7.96 3.45 9.29
CA VAL A 247 9.13 3.97 10.00
C VAL A 247 9.03 3.71 11.50
N ARG A 248 7.86 3.97 12.12
CA ARG A 248 7.61 3.68 13.53
C ARG A 248 7.82 2.20 13.85
N ASP A 249 7.21 1.31 13.08
CA ASP A 249 7.27 -0.13 13.34
C ASP A 249 8.71 -0.67 13.22
N ARG A 250 9.46 -0.17 12.23
CA ARG A 250 10.88 -0.49 12.08
C ARG A 250 11.72 0.05 13.24
N ALA A 251 11.45 1.27 13.70
CA ALA A 251 12.17 1.87 14.82
C ALA A 251 11.93 1.09 16.11
N ALA A 252 10.68 0.67 16.38
CA ALA A 252 10.32 -0.16 17.51
C ALA A 252 11.05 -1.52 17.48
N ALA A 253 10.98 -2.23 16.34
CA ALA A 253 11.66 -3.52 16.19
C ALA A 253 13.20 -3.43 16.33
N LEU A 254 13.79 -2.28 15.97
CA LEU A 254 15.22 -2.02 16.19
C LEU A 254 15.55 -1.74 17.65
N ALA A 255 14.67 -1.02 18.36
CA ALA A 255 14.81 -0.78 19.79
C ALA A 255 14.75 -2.09 20.58
N ASP A 256 13.73 -2.93 20.32
CA ASP A 256 13.57 -4.23 20.97
C ASP A 256 14.83 -5.10 20.79
N ARG A 257 15.34 -5.17 19.56
CA ARG A 257 16.58 -5.93 19.27
C ARG A 257 17.79 -5.35 19.99
N ALA A 258 17.89 -4.03 20.11
CA ALA A 258 19.00 -3.39 20.81
C ALA A 258 18.96 -3.70 22.31
N GLU A 259 17.77 -3.77 22.92
CA GLU A 259 17.58 -4.18 24.32
C GLU A 259 17.96 -5.65 24.55
N GLU A 260 17.65 -6.54 23.60
CA GLU A 260 18.06 -7.95 23.65
C GLU A 260 19.57 -8.15 23.44
N SER A 261 20.22 -7.20 22.76
CA SER A 261 21.63 -7.30 22.36
C SER A 261 22.57 -6.70 23.40
N GLU A 262 22.77 -7.39 24.52
CA GLU A 262 23.77 -6.99 25.52
C GLU A 262 25.16 -7.52 25.17
N ILE A 263 26.10 -6.62 24.88
CA ILE A 263 27.51 -6.97 24.62
C ILE A 263 28.20 -7.17 25.97
N ARG A 264 28.70 -8.38 26.25
CA ARG A 264 29.48 -8.69 27.46
C ARG A 264 30.91 -8.16 27.36
N VAL A 265 31.06 -6.85 27.49
CA VAL A 265 32.34 -6.13 27.35
C VAL A 265 33.40 -6.66 28.34
N GLU A 266 33.01 -6.98 29.58
CA GLU A 266 33.92 -7.52 30.61
C GLU A 266 34.55 -8.87 30.23
N ALA A 267 33.79 -9.74 29.54
CA ALA A 267 34.30 -11.04 29.08
C ALA A 267 35.30 -10.89 27.92
N LEU A 268 35.19 -9.80 27.15
CA LEU A 268 36.11 -9.47 26.06
C LEU A 268 37.38 -8.79 26.58
N GLU A 269 37.30 -7.96 27.63
CA GLU A 269 38.47 -7.38 28.30
C GLU A 269 39.34 -8.45 28.98
N ALA A 270 38.75 -9.53 29.49
CA ALA A 270 39.50 -10.65 30.07
C ALA A 270 40.31 -11.48 29.04
N LEU A 271 40.11 -11.25 27.74
CA LEU A 271 40.83 -11.92 26.64
C LEU A 271 41.99 -11.08 26.07
N ALA A 272 42.13 -9.82 26.48
CA ALA A 272 43.19 -8.90 26.04
C ALA A 272 44.38 -8.88 27.04
#